data_AF-A0A537SL98-F1
#
_entry.id   AF-A0A537SL98-F1
#
_cell.length_a   1.000
_cell.length_b   1.000
_cell.length_c   1.000
_cell.angle_alpha   90.00
_cell.angle_beta   90.00
_cell.angle_gamma   90.00
#
_symmetry.space_group_name_H-M   'P 1'
#
loop_
_entity.id
_entity.type
_entity.pdbx_description
1 polymer ?
#
loop_
_entity_poly.entity_id
_entity_poly.type
_entity_poly.pdbx_seq_one_letter_code
_entity_poly.pdbx_strand_id
1 'polypeptide(L)'
;MSDPRMEIPARAPAATSADDTILPFKVEALDLRGRVVRFGPAIDAILSRHSYPAPVAKLLGEGIVLTVLLGSTLKFEGRFILQTQSDGPVRMLVIDYTTPGKVRGCARFDSARVATAIAAGAADAGALLGRGHLAMTIDQGPDTARYQGIVALEGKGLRAGAGGARHHWRAGGLLLQFLPQSPERVQRADLDPGDVPEGIELPTAPEDDAWVEGRARVASVEDVELLDPDTSAERLLYRLFNERGVRVFRSRDLEAQCSCSRERVERMLRSFPQDDRDHMVENGKITVTCEFCNSTYVFEPMDVAGPAS
;
A
#
# COMPACT_ATOMS: atom_id res chain seq x y z
N MET A 1 -21.17 -22.10 -31.44
CA MET A 1 -22.24 -22.59 -30.55
C MET A 1 -22.12 -21.82 -29.24
N SER A 2 -22.89 -20.74 -29.11
CA SER A 2 -22.91 -19.90 -27.91
C SER A 2 -23.88 -20.51 -26.90
N ASP A 3 -23.40 -20.75 -25.68
CA ASP A 3 -24.21 -21.29 -24.58
C ASP A 3 -25.22 -20.23 -24.09
N PRO A 4 -26.55 -20.47 -24.20
CA PRO A 4 -27.57 -19.54 -23.80
C PRO A 4 -27.98 -19.81 -22.35
N ARG A 5 -27.51 -18.93 -21.44
CA ARG A 5 -27.85 -18.79 -20.01
C ARG A 5 -26.80 -19.28 -19.01
N MET A 6 -25.61 -18.69 -19.03
CA MET A 6 -25.03 -18.29 -17.74
C MET A 6 -25.75 -17.02 -17.29
N GLU A 7 -26.78 -17.16 -16.45
CA GLU A 7 -27.30 -16.01 -15.71
C GLU A 7 -26.18 -15.49 -14.82
N ILE A 8 -25.61 -14.34 -15.20
CA ILE A 8 -24.68 -13.62 -14.34
C ILE A 8 -25.51 -13.15 -13.15
N PRO A 9 -25.22 -13.59 -11.91
CA PRO A 9 -26.01 -13.17 -10.75
C PRO A 9 -25.95 -11.65 -10.62
N ALA A 10 -27.08 -10.99 -10.85
CA ALA A 10 -27.22 -9.57 -10.61
C ALA A 10 -27.49 -9.36 -9.11
N ARG A 11 -26.51 -8.83 -8.39
CA ARG A 11 -26.67 -8.44 -6.99
C ARG A 11 -26.88 -6.93 -6.92
N ALA A 12 -27.92 -6.49 -6.22
CA ALA A 12 -28.07 -5.08 -5.89
C ALA A 12 -26.83 -4.60 -5.09
N PRO A 13 -26.30 -3.39 -5.36
CA PRO A 13 -25.19 -2.86 -4.58
C PRO A 13 -25.54 -2.84 -3.09
N ALA A 14 -24.55 -3.09 -2.24
CA ALA A 14 -24.78 -3.04 -0.80
C ALA A 14 -25.24 -1.62 -0.39
N ALA A 15 -26.15 -1.56 0.59
CA ALA A 15 -26.66 -0.28 1.08
C ALA A 15 -25.57 0.51 1.83
N THR A 16 -24.65 -0.18 2.50
CA THR A 16 -23.52 0.36 3.24
C THR A 16 -22.21 -0.25 2.73
N SER A 17 -21.10 0.44 2.97
CA SER A 17 -19.78 -0.09 2.68
C SER A 17 -19.34 -1.12 3.71
N ALA A 18 -18.74 -2.21 3.23
CA ALA A 18 -17.87 -3.03 4.05
C ALA A 18 -16.50 -2.36 4.15
N ASP A 19 -16.00 -2.21 5.38
CA ASP A 19 -14.61 -1.79 5.63
C ASP A 19 -13.66 -2.97 5.56
N ASP A 20 -12.38 -2.65 5.42
CA ASP A 20 -11.28 -3.61 5.36
C ASP A 20 -11.50 -4.61 4.22
N THR A 21 -11.77 -4.09 3.02
CA THR A 21 -12.06 -4.88 1.83
C THR A 21 -11.24 -4.46 0.61
N ILE A 22 -11.00 -5.45 -0.26
CA ILE A 22 -10.54 -5.29 -1.62
C ILE A 22 -11.65 -5.79 -2.54
N LEU A 23 -12.25 -4.91 -3.32
CA LEU A 23 -13.28 -5.23 -4.30
C LEU A 23 -12.73 -5.14 -5.73
N PRO A 24 -12.42 -6.28 -6.39
CA PRO A 24 -12.05 -6.27 -7.79
C PRO A 24 -13.25 -6.01 -8.69
N PHE A 25 -13.01 -5.35 -9.82
CA PHE A 25 -14.01 -5.10 -10.85
C PHE A 25 -13.44 -5.13 -12.27
N LYS A 26 -14.33 -5.21 -13.25
CA LYS A 26 -14.03 -5.15 -14.69
C LYS A 26 -15.07 -4.29 -15.40
N VAL A 27 -14.63 -3.50 -16.37
CA VAL A 27 -15.46 -2.72 -17.30
C VAL A 27 -15.16 -3.26 -18.69
N GLU A 28 -15.96 -4.23 -19.15
CA GLU A 28 -15.65 -5.01 -20.36
C GLU A 28 -15.70 -4.14 -21.62
N ALA A 29 -16.61 -3.18 -21.68
CA ALA A 29 -16.75 -2.26 -22.81
C ALA A 29 -15.52 -1.36 -23.02
N LEU A 30 -14.66 -1.19 -22.01
CA LEU A 30 -13.45 -0.37 -22.07
C LEU A 30 -12.16 -1.21 -22.05
N ASP A 31 -12.24 -2.54 -22.00
CA ASP A 31 -11.10 -3.42 -21.74
C ASP A 31 -10.33 -3.06 -20.44
N LEU A 32 -11.03 -2.52 -19.45
CA LEU A 32 -10.47 -2.10 -18.18
C LEU A 32 -10.80 -3.07 -17.05
N ARG A 33 -9.89 -3.13 -16.08
CA ARG A 33 -10.08 -3.77 -14.79
C ARG A 33 -9.54 -2.89 -13.70
N GLY A 34 -10.02 -3.13 -12.49
CA GLY A 34 -9.52 -2.38 -11.35
C GLY A 34 -9.85 -3.04 -10.04
N ARG A 35 -9.49 -2.34 -8.98
CA ARG A 35 -9.84 -2.69 -7.61
C ARG A 35 -10.15 -1.43 -6.84
N VAL A 36 -11.15 -1.51 -5.97
CA VAL A 36 -11.39 -0.53 -4.92
C VAL A 36 -10.91 -1.15 -3.62
N VAL A 37 -10.08 -0.43 -2.88
CA VAL A 37 -9.65 -0.79 -1.52
C VAL A 37 -10.33 0.18 -0.57
N ARG A 38 -10.91 -0.36 0.50
CA ARG A 38 -11.45 0.43 1.61
C ARG A 38 -10.96 -0.14 2.92
N PHE A 39 -10.42 0.73 3.76
CA PHE A 39 -9.97 0.43 5.10
C PHE A 39 -10.81 1.20 6.12
N GLY A 40 -11.05 0.55 7.25
CA GLY A 40 -11.56 1.17 8.47
C GLY A 40 -10.78 0.63 9.68
N PRO A 41 -11.33 -0.33 10.45
CA PRO A 41 -10.68 -0.84 11.66
C PRO A 41 -9.22 -1.29 11.48
N ALA A 42 -8.87 -1.94 10.36
CA ALA A 42 -7.50 -2.42 10.16
C ALA A 42 -6.48 -1.27 10.03
N ILE A 43 -6.78 -0.22 9.27
CA ILE A 43 -5.83 0.90 9.14
C ILE A 43 -5.78 1.73 10.42
N ASP A 44 -6.91 1.90 11.11
CA ASP A 44 -6.96 2.54 12.42
C ASP A 44 -6.09 1.79 13.43
N ALA A 45 -6.16 0.46 13.46
CA ALA A 45 -5.31 -0.36 14.29
C ALA A 45 -3.83 -0.25 13.95
N ILE A 46 -3.45 -0.06 12.68
CA ILE A 46 -2.03 0.13 12.30
C ILE A 46 -1.54 1.51 12.75
N LEU A 47 -2.30 2.56 12.45
CA LEU A 47 -1.88 3.95 12.68
C LEU A 47 -1.93 4.32 14.17
N SER A 48 -2.85 3.73 14.94
CA SER A 48 -2.99 4.00 16.38
C SER A 48 -1.99 3.27 17.27
N ARG A 49 -1.20 2.33 16.73
CA ARG A 49 -0.11 1.65 17.49
C ARG A 49 1.05 2.58 17.82
N HIS A 50 1.19 3.65 17.05
CA HIS A 50 2.24 4.65 17.19
C HIS A 50 1.62 6.02 17.37
N SER A 51 2.29 6.90 18.12
CA SER A 51 1.83 8.29 18.31
C SER A 51 2.26 9.18 17.15
N TYR A 52 1.85 8.83 15.93
CA TYR A 52 2.20 9.58 14.73
C TYR A 52 1.53 10.96 14.70
N PRO A 53 2.28 12.05 14.36
CA PRO A 53 1.65 13.31 13.97
C PRO A 53 0.71 13.08 12.77
N ALA A 54 -0.41 13.81 12.71
CA ALA A 54 -1.46 13.56 11.71
C ALA A 54 -0.95 13.51 10.25
N PRO A 55 -0.02 14.38 9.80
CA PRO A 55 0.53 14.29 8.45
C PRO A 55 1.35 13.01 8.19
N VAL A 56 2.06 12.51 9.20
CA VAL A 56 2.82 11.25 9.10
C VAL A 56 1.88 10.05 9.06
N ALA A 57 0.84 10.05 9.90
CA ALA A 57 -0.19 9.00 9.88
C ALA A 57 -0.91 8.96 8.53
N LYS A 58 -1.26 10.13 7.97
CA LYS A 58 -1.84 10.25 6.64
C LYS A 58 -0.92 9.68 5.55
N LEU A 59 0.35 10.10 5.52
CA LEU A 59 1.32 9.61 4.55
C LEU A 59 1.48 8.08 4.62
N LEU A 60 1.56 7.52 5.83
CA LEU A 60 1.62 6.07 6.02
C LEU A 60 0.32 5.39 5.55
N GLY A 61 -0.84 5.98 5.82
CA GLY A 61 -2.14 5.47 5.37
C GLY A 61 -2.27 5.43 3.84
N GLU A 62 -1.85 6.48 3.15
CA GLU A 62 -1.80 6.55 1.69
C GLU A 62 -0.85 5.48 1.12
N GLY A 63 0.34 5.33 1.73
CA GLY A 63 1.28 4.28 1.38
C GLY A 63 0.68 2.87 1.57
N ILE A 64 -0.12 2.65 2.62
CA ILE A 64 -0.78 1.37 2.90
C ILE A 64 -1.78 1.05 1.80
N VAL A 65 -2.65 2.00 1.45
CA VAL A 65 -3.62 1.84 0.36
C VAL A 65 -2.91 1.52 -0.96
N LEU A 66 -1.87 2.29 -1.32
CA LEU A 66 -1.08 2.05 -2.53
C LEU A 66 -0.47 0.63 -2.55
N THR A 67 0.12 0.22 -1.43
CA THR A 67 0.75 -1.10 -1.27
C THR A 67 -0.26 -2.23 -1.47
N VAL A 68 -1.48 -2.09 -0.92
CA VAL A 68 -2.55 -3.09 -1.11
C VAL A 68 -3.09 -3.08 -2.54
N LEU A 69 -3.31 -1.91 -3.14
CA LEU A 69 -3.78 -1.81 -4.52
C LEU A 69 -2.83 -2.53 -5.49
N LEU A 70 -1.52 -2.34 -5.32
CA LEU A 70 -0.50 -2.99 -6.13
C LEU A 70 -0.31 -4.47 -5.74
N GLY A 71 -0.16 -4.77 -4.45
CA GLY A 71 0.10 -6.13 -3.96
C GLY A 71 -1.06 -7.10 -4.21
N SER A 72 -2.30 -6.62 -4.21
CA SER A 72 -3.47 -7.44 -4.53
C SER A 72 -3.57 -7.84 -6.00
N THR A 73 -2.68 -7.31 -6.87
CA THR A 73 -2.53 -7.73 -8.27
C THR A 73 -1.76 -9.02 -8.45
N LEU A 74 -1.01 -9.47 -7.42
CA LEU A 74 -0.23 -10.69 -7.46
C LEU A 74 -1.13 -11.90 -7.75
N LYS A 75 -0.67 -12.77 -8.65
CA LYS A 75 -1.39 -13.97 -9.10
C LYS A 75 -1.02 -15.23 -8.30
N PHE A 76 -0.09 -15.11 -7.37
CA PHE A 76 0.47 -16.17 -6.54
C PHE A 76 0.48 -15.73 -5.07
N GLU A 77 0.70 -16.68 -4.17
CA GLU A 77 0.92 -16.38 -2.77
C GLU A 77 2.30 -15.78 -2.56
N GLY A 78 2.36 -14.66 -1.85
CA GLY A 78 3.61 -13.98 -1.59
C GLY A 78 3.40 -12.68 -0.84
N ARG A 79 4.48 -11.90 -0.79
CA ARG A 79 4.53 -10.62 -0.12
C ARG A 79 4.94 -9.53 -1.09
N PHE A 80 4.19 -8.45 -1.10
CA PHE A 80 4.52 -7.20 -1.75
C PHE A 80 4.97 -6.20 -0.68
N ILE A 81 6.13 -5.60 -0.88
CA ILE A 81 6.71 -4.64 0.05
C ILE A 81 6.88 -3.31 -0.67
N LEU A 82 6.37 -2.24 -0.08
CA LEU A 82 6.69 -0.88 -0.47
C LEU A 82 7.57 -0.25 0.60
N GLN A 83 8.73 0.23 0.20
CA GLN A 83 9.68 0.89 1.09
C GLN A 83 10.11 2.23 0.50
N THR A 84 10.19 3.26 1.33
CA THR A 84 10.83 4.51 0.97
C THR A 84 12.10 4.71 1.80
N GLN A 85 13.09 5.35 1.20
CA GLN A 85 14.24 5.89 1.90
C GLN A 85 14.52 7.27 1.34
N SER A 86 14.49 8.29 2.21
CA SER A 86 14.52 9.68 1.75
C SER A 86 15.18 10.64 2.74
N ASP A 87 15.51 11.84 2.25
CA ASP A 87 16.15 12.91 3.01
C ASP A 87 15.16 13.84 3.74
N GLY A 88 13.86 13.67 3.52
CA GLY A 88 12.80 14.45 4.15
C GLY A 88 12.59 14.18 5.65
N PRO A 89 11.68 14.92 6.30
CA PRO A 89 11.28 14.69 7.70
C PRO A 89 10.84 13.25 8.01
N VAL A 90 10.20 12.57 7.05
CA VAL A 90 9.88 11.14 7.11
C VAL A 90 10.96 10.40 6.33
N ARG A 91 11.93 9.83 7.06
CA ARG A 91 13.14 9.23 6.49
C ARG A 91 12.88 7.87 5.83
N MET A 92 11.84 7.16 6.29
CA MET A 92 11.52 5.83 5.80
C MET A 92 10.07 5.47 6.10
N LEU A 93 9.43 4.84 5.12
CA LEU A 93 8.19 4.07 5.25
C LEU A 93 8.52 2.63 4.87
N VAL A 94 8.00 1.65 5.60
CA VAL A 94 8.03 0.24 5.18
C VAL A 94 6.65 -0.34 5.38
N ILE A 95 6.12 -0.94 4.32
CA ILE A 95 4.74 -1.44 4.27
C ILE A 95 4.76 -2.80 3.59
N ASP A 96 4.25 -3.81 4.29
CA ASP A 96 4.13 -5.17 3.80
C ASP A 96 2.66 -5.50 3.57
N TYR A 97 2.33 -5.96 2.37
CA TYR A 97 1.10 -6.68 2.06
C TYR A 97 1.46 -8.14 1.80
N THR A 98 0.89 -9.06 2.57
CA THR A 98 0.99 -10.51 2.36
C THR A 98 -0.35 -11.04 1.91
N THR A 99 -0.37 -11.73 0.78
CA THR A 99 -1.59 -12.33 0.25
C THR A 99 -2.22 -13.31 1.24
N PRO A 100 -3.56 -13.40 1.33
CA PRO A 100 -4.53 -12.70 0.49
C PRO A 100 -5.02 -11.35 1.05
N GLY A 101 -4.55 -10.87 2.20
CA GLY A 101 -5.13 -9.68 2.85
C GLY A 101 -4.41 -9.14 4.08
N LYS A 102 -3.24 -9.67 4.44
CA LYS A 102 -2.54 -9.29 5.68
C LYS A 102 -1.67 -8.07 5.43
N VAL A 103 -1.82 -7.03 6.25
CA VAL A 103 -1.15 -5.75 6.09
C VAL A 103 -0.47 -5.32 7.37
N ARG A 104 0.73 -4.75 7.22
CA ARG A 104 1.41 -3.97 8.26
C ARG A 104 2.20 -2.84 7.62
N GLY A 105 2.41 -1.78 8.36
CA GLY A 105 3.32 -0.72 7.95
C GLY A 105 3.80 0.09 9.14
N CYS A 106 4.94 0.74 8.97
CA CYS A 106 5.44 1.73 9.92
C CYS A 106 6.19 2.85 9.19
N ALA A 107 6.35 3.96 9.90
CA ALA A 107 7.09 5.13 9.47
C ALA A 107 8.18 5.46 10.49
N ARG A 108 9.37 5.83 10.00
CA ARG A 108 10.41 6.50 10.78
C ARG A 108 10.48 7.96 10.35
N PHE A 109 10.51 8.86 11.34
CA PHE A 109 10.51 10.30 11.10
C PHE A 109 11.36 11.04 12.13
N ASP A 110 11.68 12.29 11.83
CA ASP A 110 12.28 13.24 12.77
C ASP A 110 11.17 14.15 13.32
N SER A 111 10.89 14.03 14.62
CA SER A 111 9.77 14.74 15.26
C SER A 111 9.92 16.26 15.22
N ALA A 112 11.14 16.78 15.33
CA ALA A 112 11.41 18.22 15.30
C ALA A 112 11.25 18.79 13.87
N ARG A 113 11.75 18.07 12.86
CA ARG A 113 11.56 18.46 11.45
C ARG A 113 10.10 18.37 11.03
N VAL A 114 9.37 17.34 11.46
CA VAL A 114 7.92 17.22 11.20
C VAL A 114 7.15 18.35 11.90
N ALA A 115 7.47 18.68 13.15
CA ALA A 115 6.82 19.79 13.85
C ALA A 115 7.07 21.13 13.15
N THR A 116 8.30 21.38 12.69
CA THR A 116 8.64 22.56 11.88
C THR A 116 7.85 22.61 10.57
N ALA A 117 7.76 21.48 9.85
CA ALA A 117 6.98 21.38 8.61
C ALA A 117 5.48 21.67 8.85
N ILE A 118 4.92 21.16 9.94
CA ILE A 118 3.53 21.43 10.34
C ILE A 118 3.33 22.92 10.65
N ALA A 119 4.22 23.52 11.44
CA ALA A 119 4.14 24.94 11.80
C ALA A 119 4.25 25.85 10.57
N ALA A 120 5.02 25.44 9.56
CA ALA A 120 5.16 26.15 8.29
C ALA A 120 4.02 25.90 7.29
N GLY A 121 3.06 25.02 7.60
CA GLY A 121 2.03 24.58 6.65
C GLY A 121 2.55 23.76 5.48
N ALA A 122 3.79 23.25 5.56
CA ALA A 122 4.51 22.52 4.51
C ALA A 122 4.66 21.04 4.88
N ALA A 123 3.56 20.39 5.30
CA ALA A 123 3.53 19.00 5.75
C ALA A 123 2.77 18.08 4.80
N ASP A 124 2.74 18.39 3.50
CA ASP A 124 2.23 17.45 2.49
C ASP A 124 3.19 16.27 2.27
N ALA A 125 2.71 15.23 1.56
CA ALA A 125 3.48 14.01 1.31
C ALA A 125 4.84 14.27 0.62
N GLY A 126 4.89 15.23 -0.30
CA GLY A 126 6.10 15.58 -1.05
C GLY A 126 7.14 16.23 -0.14
N ALA A 127 6.72 17.20 0.67
CA ALA A 127 7.58 17.88 1.62
C ALA A 127 8.07 16.96 2.76
N LEU A 128 7.21 16.03 3.21
CA LEU A 128 7.56 15.05 4.23
C LEU A 128 8.54 13.98 3.74
N LEU A 129 8.38 13.50 2.51
CA LEU A 129 9.31 12.53 1.93
C LEU A 129 10.60 13.19 1.46
N GLY A 130 10.54 14.38 0.84
CA GLY A 130 11.70 15.00 0.21
C GLY A 130 12.15 14.20 -1.02
N ARG A 131 13.47 14.04 -1.17
CA ARG A 131 14.08 13.26 -2.26
C ARG A 131 14.61 11.94 -1.74
N GLY A 132 14.65 10.96 -2.62
CA GLY A 132 15.17 9.64 -2.29
C GLY A 132 14.66 8.61 -3.27
N HIS A 133 14.37 7.42 -2.76
CA HIS A 133 13.97 6.29 -3.57
C HIS A 133 12.77 5.58 -2.97
N LEU A 134 11.90 5.10 -3.84
CA LEU A 134 10.83 4.16 -3.51
C LEU A 134 11.19 2.82 -4.12
N ALA A 135 11.29 1.80 -3.28
CA ALA A 135 11.53 0.42 -3.67
C ALA A 135 10.24 -0.38 -3.51
N MET A 136 9.88 -1.13 -4.56
CA MET A 136 8.80 -2.11 -4.56
C MET A 136 9.41 -3.49 -4.70
N THR A 137 9.16 -4.37 -3.74
CA THR A 137 9.72 -5.73 -3.72
C THR A 137 8.61 -6.78 -3.75
N ILE A 138 8.75 -7.75 -4.64
CA ILE A 138 7.91 -8.96 -4.72
C ILE A 138 8.74 -10.13 -4.20
N ASP A 139 8.23 -10.78 -3.16
CA ASP A 139 8.84 -11.92 -2.48
C ASP A 139 7.85 -13.10 -2.54
N GLN A 140 8.19 -14.16 -3.29
CA GLN A 140 7.34 -15.37 -3.42
C GLN A 140 7.79 -16.49 -2.48
N GLY A 141 8.71 -16.21 -1.56
CA GLY A 141 9.25 -17.18 -0.61
C GLY A 141 10.70 -17.59 -0.89
N PRO A 142 11.25 -18.47 -0.03
CA PRO A 142 12.69 -18.75 0.06
C PRO A 142 13.29 -19.38 -1.20
N ASP A 143 12.50 -20.10 -1.98
CA ASP A 143 12.97 -20.82 -3.18
C ASP A 143 12.90 -19.95 -4.46
N THR A 144 12.55 -18.67 -4.31
CA THR A 144 12.40 -17.74 -5.43
C THR A 144 13.24 -16.48 -5.25
N ALA A 145 13.86 -16.01 -6.33
CA ALA A 145 14.54 -14.74 -6.32
C ALA A 145 13.53 -13.60 -6.08
N ARG A 146 13.88 -12.69 -5.17
CA ARG A 146 13.10 -11.48 -4.94
C ARG A 146 13.25 -10.54 -6.13
N TYR A 147 12.13 -10.05 -6.64
CA TYR A 147 12.12 -9.02 -7.67
C TYR A 147 11.96 -7.65 -7.01
N GLN A 148 12.80 -6.68 -7.39
CA GLN A 148 12.74 -5.33 -6.85
C GLN A 148 12.81 -4.29 -7.97
N GLY A 149 11.82 -3.38 -7.99
CA GLY A 149 11.87 -2.16 -8.79
C GLY A 149 12.14 -0.96 -7.90
N ILE A 150 13.02 -0.05 -8.33
CA ILE A 150 13.36 1.17 -7.59
C ILE A 150 13.06 2.38 -8.49
N VAL A 151 12.36 3.37 -7.95
CA VAL A 151 12.06 4.64 -8.64
C VAL A 151 12.50 5.82 -7.78
N ALA A 152 12.92 6.90 -8.42
CA ALA A 152 13.26 8.15 -7.73
C ALA A 152 12.00 8.82 -7.14
N LEU A 153 12.12 9.35 -5.93
CA LEU A 153 11.10 10.20 -5.31
C LEU A 153 11.38 11.67 -5.66
N GLU A 154 10.51 12.27 -6.46
CA GLU A 154 10.64 13.66 -6.93
C GLU A 154 9.67 14.64 -6.23
N GLY A 155 9.39 14.45 -4.94
CA GLY A 155 8.59 15.40 -4.15
C GLY A 155 7.14 15.62 -4.64
N LYS A 156 6.63 14.83 -5.58
CA LYS A 156 5.24 14.89 -6.03
C LYS A 156 4.38 14.05 -5.09
N GLY A 157 3.52 14.72 -4.32
CA GLY A 157 2.71 14.08 -3.28
C GLY A 157 1.62 13.15 -3.81
N LEU A 158 1.17 12.25 -2.92
CA LEU A 158 -0.07 11.49 -3.07
C LEU A 158 -1.26 12.44 -2.76
N ARG A 159 -2.40 12.25 -3.44
CA ARG A 159 -3.56 13.16 -3.35
C ARG A 159 -4.22 13.09 -1.98
N ALA A 160 -4.66 14.27 -1.52
CA ALA A 160 -4.87 14.59 -0.12
C ALA A 160 -6.34 14.71 0.29
N GLY A 161 -6.80 13.81 1.15
CA GLY A 161 -7.97 14.02 2.02
C GLY A 161 -7.59 14.55 3.40
N ALA A 162 -8.38 15.46 3.97
CA ALA A 162 -8.14 16.02 5.30
C ALA A 162 -8.94 15.25 6.36
N GLY A 163 -8.29 14.82 7.45
CA GLY A 163 -8.94 14.26 8.63
C GLY A 163 -8.24 14.76 9.90
N GLY A 164 -8.97 15.51 10.73
CA GLY A 164 -8.49 16.12 11.97
C GLY A 164 -8.85 15.32 13.23
N ALA A 165 -8.04 15.53 14.26
CA ALA A 165 -8.15 15.17 15.69
C ALA A 165 -9.16 14.10 16.15
N ARG A 166 -8.60 13.00 16.69
CA ARG A 166 -9.23 11.97 17.55
C ARG A 166 -10.55 11.37 17.03
N HIS A 167 -10.58 10.91 15.80
CA HIS A 167 -11.56 9.92 15.35
C HIS A 167 -10.85 8.90 14.43
N HIS A 168 -11.36 7.66 14.47
CA HIS A 168 -10.84 6.47 13.78
C HIS A 168 -10.33 6.76 12.36
N TRP A 169 -9.17 6.21 12.01
CA TRP A 169 -8.62 6.34 10.67
C TRP A 169 -9.39 5.50 9.66
N ARG A 170 -9.65 6.07 8.49
CA ARG A 170 -10.15 5.37 7.30
C ARG A 170 -9.30 5.78 6.11
N ALA A 171 -9.18 4.87 5.16
CA ALA A 171 -8.48 5.15 3.91
C ALA A 171 -9.11 4.36 2.78
N GLY A 172 -9.13 4.93 1.58
CA GLY A 172 -9.67 4.29 0.41
C GLY A 172 -8.83 4.63 -0.82
N GLY A 173 -8.91 3.77 -1.83
CA GLY A 173 -8.25 4.02 -3.09
C GLY A 173 -8.80 3.15 -4.21
N LEU A 174 -8.56 3.60 -5.45
CA LEU A 174 -9.01 2.92 -6.64
C LEU A 174 -7.83 2.79 -7.60
N LEU A 175 -7.60 1.56 -8.08
CA LEU A 175 -6.63 1.27 -9.12
C LEU A 175 -7.37 0.88 -10.40
N LEU A 176 -6.97 1.48 -11.53
CA LEU A 176 -7.47 1.18 -12.86
C LEU A 176 -6.31 0.72 -13.74
N GLN A 177 -6.51 -0.35 -14.51
CA GLN A 177 -5.52 -0.95 -15.40
C GLN A 177 -6.22 -1.54 -16.63
N PHE A 178 -5.50 -1.64 -17.75
CA PHE A 178 -5.95 -2.46 -18.87
C PHE A 178 -6.01 -3.96 -18.53
N LEU A 179 -6.81 -4.70 -19.29
CA LEU A 179 -6.82 -6.15 -19.28
C LEU A 179 -5.54 -6.74 -19.92
N PRO A 180 -5.04 -7.89 -19.44
CA PRO A 180 -3.84 -8.53 -19.97
C PRO A 180 -3.94 -8.96 -21.45
N GLN A 181 -5.16 -9.07 -21.99
CA GLN A 181 -5.43 -9.50 -23.37
C GLN A 181 -5.41 -8.35 -24.37
N SER A 182 -4.98 -7.15 -23.96
CA SER A 182 -4.86 -5.97 -24.82
C SER A 182 -3.40 -5.46 -24.91
N PRO A 183 -2.39 -6.32 -25.19
CA PRO A 183 -1.01 -5.86 -25.33
C PRO A 183 -0.83 -4.88 -26.50
N GLU A 184 -1.71 -4.90 -27.50
CA GLU A 184 -1.71 -3.97 -28.65
C GLU A 184 -2.20 -2.56 -28.28
N ARG A 185 -2.96 -2.40 -27.18
CA ARG A 185 -3.44 -1.09 -26.71
C ARG A 185 -2.42 -0.38 -25.82
N VAL A 186 -1.55 -1.14 -25.16
CA VAL A 186 -0.34 -0.60 -24.55
C VAL A 186 0.71 -0.58 -25.64
N GLN A 187 0.66 0.43 -26.52
CA GLN A 187 1.79 0.73 -27.39
C GLN A 187 2.98 1.07 -26.46
N ARG A 188 3.76 0.06 -26.10
CA ARG A 188 5.10 0.29 -25.57
C ARG A 188 5.84 0.97 -26.71
N ALA A 189 6.45 2.12 -26.44
CA ALA A 189 7.57 2.51 -27.28
C ALA A 189 8.52 1.31 -27.31
N ASP A 190 8.91 0.86 -28.50
CA ASP A 190 9.79 -0.31 -28.70
C ASP A 190 11.22 -0.09 -28.16
N LEU A 191 11.45 1.00 -27.41
CA LEU A 191 12.74 1.42 -26.88
C LEU A 191 12.65 1.56 -25.36
N ASP A 192 13.60 0.95 -24.66
CA ASP A 192 13.82 1.23 -23.24
C ASP A 192 14.19 2.72 -23.07
N PRO A 193 13.79 3.38 -21.96
CA PRO A 193 14.00 4.82 -21.76
C PRO A 193 15.46 5.31 -21.86
N GLY A 194 16.44 4.39 -21.86
CA GLY A 194 17.87 4.68 -22.01
C GLY A 194 18.44 4.49 -23.42
N ASP A 195 17.66 3.95 -24.37
CA ASP A 195 18.11 3.64 -25.74
C ASP A 195 17.65 4.68 -26.78
N VAL A 196 17.03 5.78 -26.33
CA VAL A 196 16.60 6.89 -27.20
C VAL A 196 17.81 7.81 -27.44
N PRO A 197 18.31 7.93 -28.69
CA PRO A 197 19.40 8.87 -28.99
C PRO A 197 19.00 10.31 -28.64
N GLU A 198 19.94 11.10 -28.10
CA GLU A 198 19.71 12.52 -27.82
C GLU A 198 19.21 13.26 -29.07
N GLY A 199 18.05 13.90 -28.96
CA GLY A 199 17.42 14.67 -30.05
C GLY A 199 16.32 13.95 -30.84
N ILE A 200 15.99 12.70 -30.52
CA ILE A 200 14.84 12.00 -31.09
C ILE A 200 13.59 12.28 -30.23
N GLU A 201 12.65 13.08 -30.75
CA GLU A 201 11.28 13.10 -30.24
C GLU A 201 10.59 11.79 -30.65
N LEU A 202 10.33 10.92 -29.68
CA LEU A 202 9.50 9.74 -29.93
C LEU A 202 8.11 10.20 -30.37
N PRO A 203 7.51 9.61 -31.43
CA PRO A 203 6.12 9.86 -31.75
C PRO A 203 5.27 9.55 -30.52
N THR A 204 4.60 10.55 -29.96
CA THR A 204 3.56 10.31 -28.96
C THR A 204 2.39 9.67 -29.71
N ALA A 205 2.29 8.34 -29.62
CA ALA A 205 1.10 7.66 -30.09
C ALA A 205 -0.14 8.29 -29.41
N PRO A 206 -1.24 8.50 -30.15
CA PRO A 206 -2.48 8.97 -29.54
C PRO A 206 -2.87 8.00 -28.44
N GLU A 207 -3.17 8.56 -27.26
CA GLU A 207 -3.56 7.78 -26.09
C GLU A 207 -4.90 7.07 -26.36
N ASP A 208 -5.02 5.80 -25.96
CA ASP A 208 -6.22 5.00 -26.22
C ASP A 208 -7.48 5.66 -25.62
N ASP A 209 -8.52 5.87 -26.43
CA ASP A 209 -9.76 6.56 -26.03
C ASP A 209 -10.42 5.93 -24.79
N ALA A 210 -10.37 4.60 -24.66
CA ALA A 210 -10.94 3.90 -23.50
C ALA A 210 -10.13 4.17 -22.24
N TRP A 211 -8.81 4.34 -22.35
CA TRP A 211 -7.96 4.79 -21.25
C TRP A 211 -8.26 6.23 -20.86
N VAL A 212 -8.37 7.14 -21.84
CA VAL A 212 -8.71 8.54 -21.60
C VAL A 212 -10.04 8.65 -20.87
N GLU A 213 -11.07 7.94 -21.35
CA GLU A 213 -12.38 7.88 -20.69
C GLU A 213 -12.30 7.30 -19.28
N GLY A 214 -11.66 6.14 -19.12
CA GLY A 214 -11.51 5.47 -17.84
C GLY A 214 -10.79 6.33 -16.80
N ARG A 215 -9.68 6.97 -17.21
CA ARG A 215 -8.92 7.90 -16.38
C ARG A 215 -9.73 9.14 -16.04
N ALA A 216 -10.44 9.74 -16.99
CA ALA A 216 -11.29 10.91 -16.72
C ALA A 216 -12.39 10.60 -15.71
N ARG A 217 -13.06 9.45 -15.83
CA ARG A 217 -14.05 8.98 -14.86
C ARG A 217 -13.43 8.78 -13.48
N VAL A 218 -12.31 8.06 -13.37
CA VAL A 218 -11.63 7.83 -12.08
C VAL A 218 -11.08 9.13 -11.47
N ALA A 219 -10.63 10.09 -12.29
CA ALA A 219 -10.16 11.38 -11.81
C ALA A 219 -11.26 12.27 -11.19
N SER A 220 -12.54 11.96 -11.46
CA SER A 220 -13.70 12.62 -10.86
C SER A 220 -14.15 12.01 -9.54
N VAL A 221 -13.39 11.06 -8.98
CA VAL A 221 -13.67 10.50 -7.65
C VAL A 221 -13.21 11.50 -6.60
N GLU A 222 -14.10 11.82 -5.68
CA GLU A 222 -13.82 12.65 -4.51
C GLU A 222 -13.41 11.80 -3.30
N ASP A 223 -12.64 12.38 -2.38
CA ASP A 223 -12.18 11.68 -1.18
C ASP A 223 -13.35 11.16 -0.34
N VAL A 224 -14.43 11.93 -0.25
CA VAL A 224 -15.64 11.52 0.48
C VAL A 224 -16.25 10.24 -0.12
N GLU A 225 -16.24 10.08 -1.44
CA GLU A 225 -16.78 8.89 -2.10
C GLU A 225 -15.91 7.64 -1.85
N LEU A 226 -14.65 7.81 -1.49
CA LEU A 226 -13.74 6.72 -1.11
C LEU A 226 -13.83 6.36 0.37
N LEU A 227 -14.21 7.30 1.24
CA LEU A 227 -14.12 7.18 2.69
C LEU A 227 -15.48 7.03 3.39
N ASP A 228 -16.57 7.46 2.74
CA ASP A 228 -17.90 7.48 3.31
C ASP A 228 -18.46 6.07 3.55
N PRO A 229 -18.81 5.68 4.80
CA PRO A 229 -19.43 4.39 5.11
C PRO A 229 -20.77 4.15 4.41
N ASP A 230 -21.51 5.20 4.10
CA ASP A 230 -22.85 5.08 3.52
C ASP A 230 -22.80 4.89 1.99
N THR A 231 -21.65 5.18 1.38
CA THR A 231 -21.39 4.95 -0.04
C THR A 231 -20.64 3.63 -0.21
N SER A 232 -21.30 2.56 -0.70
CA SER A 232 -20.60 1.30 -0.97
C SER A 232 -19.65 1.41 -2.18
N ALA A 233 -18.62 0.56 -2.21
CA ALA A 233 -17.70 0.49 -3.34
C ALA A 233 -18.42 0.13 -4.66
N GLU A 234 -19.45 -0.71 -4.62
CA GLU A 234 -20.30 -1.01 -5.78
C GLU A 234 -21.08 0.23 -6.26
N ARG A 235 -21.56 1.09 -5.36
CA ARG A 235 -22.25 2.34 -5.74
C ARG A 235 -21.30 3.33 -6.38
N LEU A 236 -20.09 3.47 -5.86
CA LEU A 236 -19.04 4.27 -6.48
C LEU A 236 -18.71 3.76 -7.90
N LEU A 237 -18.54 2.45 -8.05
CA LEU A 237 -18.26 1.84 -9.36
C LEU A 237 -19.43 2.01 -10.33
N TYR A 238 -20.67 1.91 -9.85
CA TYR A 238 -21.85 2.18 -10.66
C TYR A 238 -21.90 3.66 -11.09
N ARG A 239 -21.67 4.61 -10.16
CA ARG A 239 -21.58 6.05 -10.48
C ARG A 239 -20.53 6.32 -11.57
N LEU A 240 -19.40 5.62 -11.51
CA LEU A 240 -18.32 5.77 -12.49
C LEU A 240 -18.66 5.20 -13.87
N PHE A 241 -19.25 4.00 -13.91
CA PHE A 241 -19.29 3.17 -15.13
C PHE A 241 -20.69 2.65 -15.50
N ASN A 242 -21.77 3.25 -14.98
CA ASN A 242 -23.16 2.87 -15.29
C ASN A 242 -23.45 2.75 -16.80
N GLU A 243 -22.93 3.68 -17.62
CA GLU A 243 -23.11 3.72 -19.07
C GLU A 243 -22.36 2.60 -19.81
N ARG A 244 -21.24 2.13 -19.25
CA ARG A 244 -20.37 1.10 -19.87
C ARG A 244 -20.63 -0.30 -19.33
N GLY A 245 -21.30 -0.39 -18.19
CA GLY A 245 -21.49 -1.63 -17.44
C GLY A 245 -20.24 -1.99 -16.63
N VAL A 246 -20.42 -2.23 -15.34
CA VAL A 246 -19.37 -2.68 -14.43
C VAL A 246 -19.73 -4.00 -13.80
N ARG A 247 -18.77 -4.93 -13.78
CA ARG A 247 -18.88 -6.22 -13.11
C ARG A 247 -17.92 -6.27 -11.94
N VAL A 248 -18.46 -6.48 -10.74
CA VAL A 248 -17.67 -6.68 -9.52
C VAL A 248 -17.45 -8.16 -9.25
N PHE A 249 -16.40 -8.49 -8.50
CA PHE A 249 -16.07 -9.86 -8.09
C PHE A 249 -16.20 -10.02 -6.57
N ARG A 250 -15.95 -11.24 -6.08
CA ARG A 250 -15.91 -11.50 -4.64
C ARG A 250 -14.88 -10.60 -3.96
N SER A 251 -15.32 -9.89 -2.93
CA SER A 251 -14.46 -9.10 -2.07
C SER A 251 -13.47 -9.99 -1.31
N ARG A 252 -12.30 -9.43 -0.99
CA ARG A 252 -11.30 -10.04 -0.11
C ARG A 252 -11.13 -9.18 1.12
N ASP A 253 -10.99 -9.81 2.28
CA ASP A 253 -10.86 -9.10 3.55
C ASP A 253 -9.42 -8.65 3.79
N LEU A 254 -9.26 -7.52 4.46
CA LEU A 254 -8.00 -6.95 4.91
C LEU A 254 -7.85 -7.11 6.42
N GLU A 255 -6.65 -7.40 6.88
CA GLU A 255 -6.35 -7.58 8.30
C GLU A 255 -5.03 -6.90 8.69
N ALA A 256 -5.06 -6.15 9.79
CA ALA A 256 -3.88 -5.51 10.38
C ALA A 256 -3.02 -6.52 11.16
N GLN A 257 -2.15 -7.25 10.48
CA GLN A 257 -1.40 -8.35 11.07
C GLN A 257 0.12 -8.12 11.05
N CYS A 258 0.73 -8.15 12.23
CA CYS A 258 2.19 -8.17 12.37
C CYS A 258 2.73 -9.60 12.37
N SER A 259 3.96 -9.77 11.88
CA SER A 259 4.68 -11.05 11.91
C SER A 259 5.70 -11.13 13.05
N CYS A 260 5.67 -10.27 14.06
CA CYS A 260 6.51 -10.48 15.24
C CYS A 260 5.92 -11.59 16.13
N SER A 261 6.78 -12.34 16.80
CA SER A 261 6.41 -13.23 17.91
C SER A 261 7.60 -13.32 18.86
N ARG A 262 7.37 -13.77 20.10
CA ARG A 262 8.46 -13.93 21.08
C ARG A 262 9.57 -14.82 20.51
N GLU A 263 9.20 -15.93 19.87
CA GLU A 263 10.12 -16.91 19.28
C GLU A 263 10.94 -16.33 18.11
N ARG A 264 10.33 -15.45 17.29
CA ARG A 264 11.05 -14.78 16.20
C ARG A 264 12.04 -13.76 16.72
N VAL A 265 11.67 -12.99 17.75
CA VAL A 265 12.56 -12.01 18.39
C VAL A 265 13.69 -12.73 19.12
N GLU A 266 13.40 -13.82 19.84
CA GLU A 266 14.42 -14.65 20.49
C GLU A 266 15.43 -15.20 19.48
N ARG A 267 14.94 -15.74 18.35
CA ARG A 267 15.82 -16.24 17.27
C ARG A 267 16.69 -15.14 16.67
N MET A 268 16.14 -13.94 16.51
CA MET A 268 16.90 -12.77 16.07
C MET A 268 17.99 -12.41 17.09
N LEU A 269 17.66 -12.35 18.39
CA LEU A 269 18.63 -12.07 19.44
C LEU A 269 19.77 -13.10 19.46
N ARG A 270 19.44 -14.39 19.32
CA ARG A 270 20.44 -15.48 19.24
C ARG A 270 21.36 -15.41 18.02
N SER A 271 21.01 -14.65 16.97
CA SER A 271 21.86 -14.49 15.79
C SER A 271 23.01 -13.50 15.98
N PHE A 272 22.95 -12.66 17.02
CA PHE A 272 24.04 -11.77 17.39
C PHE A 272 25.12 -12.50 18.21
N PRO A 273 26.40 -12.09 18.10
CA PRO A 273 27.47 -12.50 19.02
C PRO A 273 27.09 -12.34 20.49
N GLN A 274 27.75 -13.08 21.39
CA GLN A 274 27.51 -12.95 22.84
C GLN A 274 27.82 -11.54 23.33
N ASP A 275 28.96 -10.97 22.94
CA ASP A 275 29.38 -9.63 23.34
C ASP A 275 28.33 -8.57 22.96
N ASP A 276 27.77 -8.64 21.74
CA ASP A 276 26.70 -7.74 21.28
C ASP A 276 25.43 -7.88 22.14
N ARG A 277 25.07 -9.10 22.55
CA ARG A 277 23.91 -9.34 23.41
C ARG A 277 24.13 -8.81 24.83
N ASP A 278 25.34 -8.94 25.36
CA ASP A 278 25.69 -8.43 26.68
C ASP A 278 25.60 -6.89 26.71
N HIS A 279 25.97 -6.22 25.61
CA HIS A 279 25.79 -4.78 25.44
C HIS A 279 24.32 -4.34 25.29
N MET A 280 23.40 -5.26 24.97
CA MET A 280 21.95 -4.96 24.90
C MET A 280 21.25 -5.06 26.27
N VAL A 281 21.95 -5.52 27.32
CA VAL A 281 21.37 -5.68 28.66
C VAL A 281 21.28 -4.33 29.35
N GLU A 282 20.05 -3.90 29.65
CA GLU A 282 19.78 -2.71 30.45
C GLU A 282 18.94 -3.11 31.68
N ASN A 283 19.39 -2.71 32.88
CA ASN A 283 18.74 -3.09 34.14
C ASN A 283 18.52 -4.61 34.29
N GLY A 284 19.46 -5.41 33.77
CA GLY A 284 19.42 -6.88 33.84
C GLY A 284 18.52 -7.56 32.82
N LYS A 285 17.91 -6.82 31.89
CA LYS A 285 16.99 -7.38 30.88
C LYS A 285 17.31 -6.87 29.48
N ILE A 286 16.92 -7.65 28.47
CA ILE A 286 16.95 -7.23 27.07
C ILE A 286 15.51 -6.89 26.65
N THR A 287 15.29 -5.64 26.25
CA THR A 287 13.97 -5.15 25.83
C THR A 287 13.99 -4.86 24.33
N VAL A 288 13.09 -5.51 23.58
CA VAL A 288 12.96 -5.30 22.13
C VAL A 288 11.54 -4.83 21.83
N THR A 289 11.42 -3.66 21.22
CA THR A 289 10.13 -3.14 20.73
C THR A 289 10.03 -3.36 19.23
N CYS A 290 8.92 -3.97 18.78
CA CYS A 290 8.68 -4.18 17.36
C CYS A 290 8.32 -2.85 16.67
N GLU A 291 9.11 -2.45 15.69
CA GLU A 291 8.89 -1.22 14.91
C GLU A 291 7.54 -1.19 14.16
N PHE A 292 6.96 -2.35 13.83
CA PHE A 292 5.68 -2.41 13.13
C PHE A 292 4.49 -2.28 14.08
N CYS A 293 4.40 -3.16 15.08
CA CYS A 293 3.22 -3.23 15.94
C CYS A 293 3.35 -2.57 17.30
N ASN A 294 4.54 -2.05 17.62
CA ASN A 294 4.88 -1.45 18.90
C ASN A 294 4.73 -2.39 20.11
N SER A 295 4.71 -3.71 19.88
CA SER A 295 4.74 -4.69 20.97
C SER A 295 6.15 -4.77 21.57
N THR A 296 6.22 -4.73 22.90
CA THR A 296 7.46 -4.85 23.66
C THR A 296 7.65 -6.28 24.16
N TYR A 297 8.80 -6.86 23.86
CA TYR A 297 9.23 -8.17 24.32
C TYR A 297 10.39 -8.00 25.31
N VAL A 298 10.31 -8.66 26.46
CA VAL A 298 11.34 -8.63 27.49
C VAL A 298 11.92 -10.04 27.63
N PHE A 299 13.24 -10.12 27.64
CA PHE A 299 14.00 -11.35 27.78
C PHE A 299 15.00 -11.23 28.93
N GLU A 300 15.15 -12.32 29.68
CA GLU A 300 16.30 -12.48 30.57
C GLU A 300 17.52 -12.89 29.72
N PRO A 301 18.77 -12.48 30.06
CA PRO A 301 19.96 -12.84 29.29
C PRO A 301 20.10 -14.35 29.07
N MET A 302 19.63 -15.15 30.02
CA MET A 302 19.64 -16.62 29.95
C MET A 302 18.68 -17.18 28.88
N ASP A 303 17.57 -16.51 28.58
CA ASP A 303 16.57 -16.96 27.59
C ASP A 303 17.17 -16.97 26.17
N VAL A 304 18.09 -16.05 25.92
CA VAL A 304 18.67 -15.80 24.59
C VAL A 304 20.12 -16.25 24.50
N ALA A 305 20.65 -16.97 25.50
CA ALA A 305 22.01 -17.50 25.48
C ALA A 305 22.22 -18.43 24.26
N GLY A 306 23.42 -18.38 23.69
CA GLY A 306 23.80 -19.25 22.57
C GLY A 306 23.96 -20.70 23.07
N PRO A 307 23.99 -21.71 22.20
CA PRO A 307 24.44 -23.03 22.63
C PRO A 307 25.83 -22.85 23.27
N ALA A 308 26.01 -23.39 24.48
CA ALA A 308 27.31 -23.39 25.15
C ALA A 308 28.32 -24.05 24.20
N SER A 309 29.34 -23.28 23.81
CA SER A 309 30.48 -23.72 23.00
C SER A 309 31.23 -24.86 23.66
#